data_AF-A0A397W6J5-F1
#
_entry.id   AF-A0A397W6J5-F1
#
_cell.length_a   1.000
_cell.length_b   1.000
_cell.length_c   1.000
_cell.angle_alpha   90.00
_cell.angle_beta   90.00
_cell.angle_gamma   90.00
#
_symmetry.space_group_name_H-M   'P 1'
#
loop_
_entity.id
_entity.type
_entity.pdbx_description
1 polymer ?
#
loop_
_entity_poly.entity_id
_entity_poly.type
_entity_poly.pdbx_seq_one_letter_code
_entity_poly.pdbx_strand_id
1 'polypeptide(L)'
;MSPNRQVSSIILPPRKILTPILPVRNTDSFSTVINEAHAAEIASWVDKKENTYSLTNNPYEFKLLLRGTRYGFTKDSFWNLCDKQTHLVVVMKVKGTDEILGGYNPIGWDKSV
;
A
#
# COMPACT_ATOMS: atom_id res chain seq x y z
N MET A 1 0.41 -61.42 -9.66
CA MET A 1 0.19 -60.44 -10.74
C MET A 1 -1.28 -60.05 -10.71
N SER A 2 -1.62 -58.83 -10.29
CA SER A 2 -3.03 -58.37 -10.17
C SER A 2 -3.45 -57.63 -11.45
N PRO A 3 -4.73 -57.74 -11.88
CA PRO A 3 -5.14 -57.28 -13.20
C PRO A 3 -5.46 -55.78 -13.22
N ASN A 4 -5.09 -55.13 -14.33
CA ASN A 4 -5.40 -53.73 -14.65
C ASN A 4 -6.92 -53.48 -14.62
N ARG A 5 -7.40 -52.80 -13.57
CA ARG A 5 -8.77 -52.26 -13.53
C ARG A 5 -8.77 -50.89 -14.21
N GLN A 6 -9.33 -50.81 -15.41
CA GLN A 6 -9.51 -49.52 -16.10
C GLN A 6 -10.51 -48.65 -15.33
N VAL A 7 -10.06 -47.47 -14.90
CA VAL A 7 -10.89 -46.45 -14.27
C VAL A 7 -11.44 -45.54 -15.37
N SER A 8 -12.75 -45.58 -15.56
CA SER A 8 -13.47 -44.64 -16.42
C SER A 8 -13.59 -43.30 -15.69
N SER A 9 -13.14 -42.21 -16.32
CA SER A 9 -13.37 -40.84 -15.82
C SER A 9 -14.39 -40.14 -16.71
N ILE A 10 -15.36 -39.48 -16.09
CA ILE A 10 -16.35 -38.66 -16.79
C ILE A 10 -15.70 -37.30 -17.05
N ILE A 11 -15.38 -37.01 -18.31
CA ILE A 11 -14.86 -35.70 -18.72
C ILE A 11 -16.01 -34.70 -18.68
N LEU A 12 -15.98 -33.80 -17.70
CA LEU A 12 -16.95 -32.70 -17.62
C LEU A 12 -16.63 -31.62 -18.65
N PRO A 13 -17.66 -30.95 -19.21
CA PRO A 13 -17.44 -29.85 -20.14
C PRO A 13 -16.74 -28.66 -19.46
N PRO A 14 -16.04 -27.81 -20.24
CA PRO A 14 -15.39 -26.61 -19.70
C PRO A 14 -16.40 -25.72 -18.98
N ARG A 15 -16.13 -25.40 -17.70
CA ARG A 15 -16.94 -24.41 -16.97
C ARG A 15 -16.80 -23.04 -17.63
N LYS A 16 -17.92 -22.43 -18.00
CA LYS A 16 -17.96 -21.00 -18.36
C LYS A 16 -17.71 -20.20 -17.09
N ILE A 17 -16.51 -19.64 -16.94
CA ILE A 17 -16.20 -18.71 -15.87
C ILE A 17 -16.87 -17.39 -16.24
N LEU A 18 -18.03 -17.12 -15.65
CA LEU A 18 -18.53 -15.75 -15.57
C LEU A 18 -17.65 -15.06 -14.52
N THR A 19 -16.92 -14.02 -14.91
CA THR A 19 -16.29 -13.10 -13.96
C THR A 19 -17.38 -12.15 -13.48
N PRO A 20 -18.02 -12.37 -12.31
CA PRO A 20 -18.94 -11.38 -11.79
C PRO A 20 -18.16 -10.09 -11.57
N ILE A 21 -18.62 -9.01 -12.20
CA ILE A 21 -18.17 -7.67 -11.88
C ILE A 21 -18.64 -7.41 -10.45
N LEU A 22 -17.72 -7.55 -9.50
CA LEU A 22 -18.00 -7.26 -8.11
C LEU A 22 -18.28 -5.75 -7.97
N PRO A 23 -19.24 -5.34 -7.13
CA PRO A 23 -19.45 -3.93 -6.84
C PRO A 23 -18.14 -3.31 -6.36
N VAL A 24 -17.85 -2.09 -6.81
CA VAL A 24 -16.69 -1.32 -6.35
C VAL A 24 -16.76 -1.28 -4.83
N ARG A 25 -15.84 -2.00 -4.17
CA ARG A 25 -15.71 -1.91 -2.72
C ARG A 25 -15.23 -0.49 -2.47
N ASN A 26 -15.98 0.29 -1.70
CA ASN A 26 -15.49 1.55 -1.15
C ASN A 26 -14.27 1.19 -0.30
N THR A 27 -13.09 1.27 -0.89
CA THR A 27 -11.83 1.10 -0.18
C THR A 27 -11.65 2.37 0.63
N ASP A 28 -11.78 2.26 1.95
CA ASP A 28 -11.48 3.37 2.83
C ASP A 28 -10.10 3.93 2.49
N SER A 29 -10.02 5.25 2.30
CA SER A 29 -8.75 5.91 2.00
C SER A 29 -7.74 5.61 3.11
N PHE A 30 -6.53 5.20 2.73
CA PHE A 30 -5.45 4.93 3.68
C PHE A 30 -4.97 6.21 4.38
N SER A 31 -5.26 7.39 3.83
CA SER A 31 -4.83 8.69 4.35
C SER A 31 -5.97 9.71 4.42
N THR A 32 -5.82 10.66 5.34
CA THR A 32 -6.69 11.84 5.48
C THR A 32 -5.97 13.13 5.05
N VAL A 33 -4.68 13.03 4.71
CA VAL A 33 -3.83 14.17 4.34
C VAL A 33 -3.53 14.18 2.85
N ILE A 34 -3.34 13.01 2.24
CA ILE A 34 -3.04 12.86 0.81
C ILE A 34 -4.07 11.97 0.13
N ASN A 35 -4.27 12.20 -1.16
CA ASN A 35 -5.08 11.36 -2.04
C ASN A 35 -4.17 10.49 -2.92
N GLU A 36 -4.77 9.70 -3.82
CA GLU A 36 -4.02 8.79 -4.71
C GLU A 36 -3.11 9.53 -5.70
N ALA A 37 -3.48 10.75 -6.13
CA ALA A 37 -2.66 11.55 -7.05
C ALA A 37 -1.37 12.02 -6.37
N HIS A 38 -1.48 12.54 -5.15
CA HIS A 38 -0.29 12.87 -4.34
C HIS A 38 0.56 11.64 -4.07
N ALA A 39 -0.06 10.48 -3.82
CA ALA A 39 0.67 9.23 -3.61
C ALA A 39 1.47 8.81 -4.86
N ALA A 40 0.88 8.93 -6.05
CA ALA A 40 1.57 8.66 -7.32
C ALA A 40 2.71 9.65 -7.58
N GLU A 41 2.53 10.92 -7.22
CA GLU A 41 3.59 11.94 -7.29
C GLU A 41 4.75 11.62 -6.35
N ILE A 42 4.47 11.32 -5.08
CA ILE A 42 5.49 10.90 -4.10
C ILE A 42 6.24 9.66 -4.59
N ALA A 43 5.54 8.64 -5.09
CA ALA A 43 6.17 7.45 -5.67
C ALA A 43 7.12 7.79 -6.82
N SER A 44 6.77 8.79 -7.62
CA SER A 44 7.61 9.25 -8.72
C SER A 44 8.88 9.95 -8.23
N TRP A 45 8.76 10.73 -7.15
CA TRP A 45 9.91 11.37 -6.50
C TRP A 45 10.86 10.35 -5.86
N VAL A 46 10.33 9.28 -5.25
CA VAL A 46 11.13 8.18 -4.69
C VAL A 46 12.01 7.55 -5.79
N ASP A 47 11.45 7.31 -6.96
CA ASP A 47 12.17 6.76 -8.12
C ASP A 47 12.98 7.82 -8.90
N LYS A 48 12.91 9.10 -8.51
CA LYS A 48 13.51 10.24 -9.23
C LYS A 48 13.11 10.31 -10.71
N LYS A 49 11.85 9.99 -11.01
CA LYS A 49 11.33 10.05 -12.38
C LYS A 49 11.08 11.48 -12.81
N GLU A 50 11.32 11.75 -14.09
CA GLU A 50 10.92 12.99 -14.74
C GLU A 50 9.39 13.07 -14.92
N ASN A 51 8.77 11.96 -15.31
CA ASN A 51 7.33 11.86 -15.52
C ASN A 51 6.66 11.15 -14.34
N THR A 52 5.62 11.79 -13.79
CA THR A 52 4.81 11.26 -12.70
C THR A 52 4.06 10.00 -13.12
N TYR A 53 4.02 9.00 -12.24
CA TYR A 53 3.14 7.84 -12.35
C TYR A 53 1.68 8.29 -12.44
N SER A 54 0.90 7.62 -13.28
CA SER A 54 -0.55 7.69 -13.23
C SER A 54 -1.09 6.85 -12.08
N LEU A 55 -2.36 7.07 -11.74
CA LEU A 55 -3.09 6.26 -10.75
C LEU A 55 -3.12 4.77 -11.11
N THR A 56 -3.02 4.44 -12.40
CA THR A 56 -3.13 3.06 -12.91
C THR A 56 -1.80 2.36 -13.11
N ASN A 57 -0.68 3.11 -13.16
CA ASN A 57 0.65 2.55 -13.43
C ASN A 57 1.65 2.74 -12.28
N ASN A 58 1.19 3.28 -11.14
CA ASN A 58 1.99 3.38 -9.93
C ASN A 58 2.25 1.97 -9.34
N PRO A 59 3.52 1.52 -9.25
CA PRO A 59 3.84 0.19 -8.72
C PRO A 59 3.83 0.13 -7.19
N TYR A 60 3.67 1.26 -6.49
CA TYR A 60 3.76 1.35 -5.04
C TYR A 60 2.42 1.15 -4.34
N GLU A 61 2.44 0.39 -3.25
CA GLU A 61 1.35 0.28 -2.29
C GLU A 61 1.75 0.99 -0.99
N PHE A 62 1.12 2.12 -0.68
CA PHE A 62 1.37 2.84 0.57
C PHE A 62 0.58 2.23 1.73
N LYS A 63 1.29 1.81 2.78
CA LYS A 63 0.69 1.26 4.00
C LYS A 63 0.80 2.25 5.14
N LEU A 64 -0.33 2.61 5.73
CA LEU A 64 -0.36 3.51 6.88
C LEU A 64 0.19 2.77 8.12
N LEU A 65 1.36 3.19 8.60
CA LEU A 65 1.95 2.70 9.86
C LEU A 65 1.47 3.53 11.06
N LEU A 66 1.66 4.84 10.99
CA LEU A 66 1.35 5.77 12.08
C LEU A 66 0.49 6.92 11.57
N ARG A 67 -0.56 7.24 12.35
CA ARG A 67 -1.38 8.45 12.16
C ARG A 67 -1.47 9.20 13.46
N GLY A 68 -0.88 10.40 13.52
CA GLY A 68 -0.84 11.20 14.75
C GLY A 68 -2.22 11.53 15.33
N THR A 69 -3.24 11.74 14.48
CA THR A 69 -4.63 11.96 14.95
C THR A 69 -5.28 10.73 15.60
N ARG A 70 -4.74 9.52 15.39
CA ARG A 70 -5.24 8.27 16.00
C ARG A 70 -4.38 7.80 17.18
N TYR A 71 -3.06 7.95 17.08
CA TYR A 71 -2.09 7.39 18.02
C TYR A 71 -1.33 8.44 18.84
N GLY A 72 -1.69 9.72 18.68
CA GLY A 72 -0.95 10.85 19.24
C GLY A 72 0.36 11.14 18.50
N PHE A 73 0.88 12.35 18.71
CA PHE A 73 2.18 12.78 18.18
C PHE A 73 3.27 12.57 19.23
N THR A 74 3.45 11.33 19.68
CA THR A 74 4.42 11.00 20.73
C THR A 74 5.64 10.29 20.13
N LYS A 75 6.81 10.50 20.76
CA LYS A 75 8.03 9.77 20.42
C LYS A 75 7.85 8.25 20.55
N ASP A 76 7.07 7.81 21.54
CA ASP A 76 6.91 6.39 21.85
C ASP A 76 6.05 5.71 20.79
N SER A 77 4.95 6.34 20.36
CA SER A 77 4.14 5.85 19.23
C SER A 77 4.96 5.75 17.94
N PHE A 78 5.85 6.72 17.69
CA PHE A 78 6.75 6.68 16.53
C PHE A 78 7.72 5.50 16.62
N TRP A 79 8.49 5.40 17.70
CA TRP A 79 9.48 4.33 17.84
C TRP A 79 8.86 2.93 17.88
N ASN A 80 7.68 2.76 18.48
CA ASN A 80 7.01 1.46 18.52
C ASN A 80 6.60 0.93 17.14
N LEU A 81 6.38 1.82 16.15
CA LEU A 81 5.86 1.46 14.83
C LEU A 81 6.86 1.66 13.70
N CYS A 82 7.83 2.57 13.86
CA CYS A 82 8.77 2.96 12.82
C CYS A 82 10.21 2.49 13.08
N ASP A 83 10.51 1.93 14.26
CA ASP A 83 11.84 1.36 14.53
C ASP A 83 12.17 0.25 13.53
N LYS A 84 13.34 0.36 12.91
CA LYS A 84 13.90 -0.56 11.90
C LYS A 84 13.06 -0.75 10.64
N GLN A 85 12.01 0.05 10.46
CA GLN A 85 11.23 0.06 9.23
C GLN A 85 11.97 0.90 8.18
N THR A 86 12.15 0.33 6.98
CA THR A 86 12.81 0.99 5.84
C THR A 86 11.77 1.53 4.86
N HIS A 87 12.21 2.32 3.87
CA HIS A 87 11.34 2.86 2.81
C HIS A 87 10.12 3.63 3.34
N LEU A 88 10.36 4.49 4.35
CA LEU A 88 9.31 5.23 5.03
C LEU A 88 9.07 6.58 4.38
N VAL A 89 7.80 6.93 4.15
CA VAL A 89 7.38 8.28 3.80
C VAL A 89 6.66 8.89 4.99
N VAL A 90 7.09 10.08 5.38
CA VAL A 90 6.40 10.91 6.38
C VAL A 90 5.67 12.02 5.65
N VAL A 91 4.40 12.22 6.00
CA VAL A 91 3.56 13.29 5.45
C VAL A 91 2.83 14.00 6.58
N MET A 92 2.81 15.32 6.55
CA MET A 92 2.14 16.18 7.53
C MET A 92 1.43 17.36 6.86
N LYS A 93 0.28 17.77 7.39
CA LYS A 93 -0.47 18.94 6.94
C LYS A 93 -0.29 20.08 7.94
N VAL A 94 0.07 21.27 7.45
CA VAL A 94 0.21 22.46 8.29
C VAL A 94 -1.17 22.98 8.69
N LYS A 95 -1.41 23.15 10.00
CA LYS A 95 -2.72 23.55 10.53
C LYS A 95 -3.15 24.91 9.99
N GLY A 96 -4.40 25.00 9.54
CA GLY A 96 -4.98 26.25 9.02
C GLY A 96 -4.58 26.57 7.58
N THR A 97 -3.89 25.65 6.90
CA THR A 97 -3.47 25.79 5.50
C THR A 97 -3.71 24.47 4.76
N ASP A 98 -3.51 24.48 3.44
CA ASP A 98 -3.46 23.28 2.60
C ASP A 98 -2.03 22.81 2.29
N GLU A 99 -1.04 23.37 2.97
CA GLU A 99 0.36 22.98 2.79
C GLU A 99 0.62 21.58 3.34
N ILE A 100 1.26 20.75 2.52
CA ILE A 100 1.67 19.39 2.85
C ILE A 100 3.19 19.33 2.83
N LEU A 101 3.77 18.91 3.94
CA LEU A 101 5.20 18.73 4.13
C LEU A 101 5.52 17.27 4.37
N GLY A 102 6.77 16.87 4.16
CA GLY A 102 7.15 15.49 4.35
C GLY A 102 8.59 15.19 3.96
N GLY A 103 8.89 13.90 3.93
CA GLY A 103 10.18 13.39 3.51
C GLY A 103 10.14 11.88 3.33
N TYR A 104 11.02 11.39 2.47
CA TYR A 104 11.26 9.97 2.25
C TYR A 104 12.56 9.54 2.93
N ASN A 105 12.51 8.47 3.71
CA ASN A 105 13.64 7.84 4.33
C ASN A 105 13.79 6.39 3.81
N PRO A 106 14.75 6.12 2.90
CA PRO A 106 14.94 4.77 2.36
C PRO A 106 15.55 3.80 3.37
N ILE A 107 16.37 4.28 4.31
CA ILE A 107 17.15 3.42 5.22
C ILE A 107 16.47 3.15 6.57
N GLY A 108 15.44 3.93 6.90
CA GLY A 108 14.72 3.81 8.16
C GLY A 108 15.36 4.55 9.33
N TRP A 109 14.76 4.38 10.52
CA TRP A 109 15.31 4.88 11.78
C TRP A 109 15.61 3.71 12.70
N ASP A 110 16.72 3.81 13.42
CA ASP A 110 17.10 2.85 14.45
C ASP A 110 17.08 3.57 15.80
N LYS A 111 16.25 3.07 16.71
CA LYS A 111 16.28 3.49 18.10
C LYS A 111 17.50 2.84 18.76
N SER A 112 18.66 3.48 18.62
CA SER A 112 19.83 3.12 19.41
C SER A 112 19.45 3.18 20.89
N VAL A 113 19.64 2.05 21.58
CA VAL A 113 19.32 1.86 23.00
C VAL A 113 20.11 2.82 23.88
#